data_AF-A0A814RDK0-F1
#
_entry.id   AF-A0A814RDK0-F1
#
_cell.length_a   1.000
_cell.length_b   1.000
_cell.length_c   1.000
_cell.angle_alpha   90.00
_cell.angle_beta   90.00
_cell.angle_gamma   90.00
#
_symmetry.space_group_name_H-M   'P 1'
#
loop_
_entity.id
_entity.type
_entity.pdbx_description
1 polymer ?
#
loop_
_entity_poly.entity_id
_entity_poly.type
_entity_poly.pdbx_seq_one_letter_code
_entity_poly.pdbx_strand_id
1 'polypeptide(L)'
;MSENFTFRPKSSANQVKLVNQLERQFHTITQLLYTTNVPGALLDRQVLPYIADDVIFKDPWQEGGDKKLYRIGMKGFHNMFHFTFDTFQLNVKLNDDGTTGRCIVDGIMNLQQFSWIYTYPLRSIFVYEFRLLNTDNIDDPKFEIFRHEEMWSFADMIDGIPGIGWILNKIRSIILMIPLLRQNVCSLFSRSAIFRLSNISVCHLSSTKRNTISRPRSVFDRLPKSLHPYVRLSRLDKPTGSWVIFLPGAWSIALAETSLNTLSLFGLFGIGTILMRGAGCTINDLWDREYDRRVERTKGRPLASRQLSTRQGIIWLVTQLSLGFLVLIQLNLPTIGIGVLSLIPVFIYPLMKRYTYWPQFFLGVTLNWGTLMGFTAATGQIYPAVIFPLYFASICWTLHYDTIYAHQDKQDDLLIGVKSTALLFGKDSKLWLRAFSVGMLTHLITVGLSVDQTWPYYLGLVGVGCHLWRQIENVNLHDDQSCWKTFVSNRTTGLMILACIFVGNLFK
;
A
#
# COMPACT_ATOMS: atom_id res chain seq x y z
N MET A 1 15.07 -28.17 -42.87
CA MET A 1 14.01 -28.39 -41.85
C MET A 1 13.41 -27.04 -41.50
N SER A 2 12.29 -26.70 -42.13
CA SER A 2 11.51 -25.51 -41.82
C SER A 2 10.05 -25.85 -42.11
N GLU A 3 9.38 -26.46 -41.14
CA GLU A 3 7.93 -26.66 -41.17
C GLU A 3 7.26 -25.48 -40.46
N ASN A 4 6.64 -24.60 -41.26
CA ASN A 4 5.67 -23.63 -40.79
C ASN A 4 4.34 -24.35 -40.55
N PHE A 5 3.99 -24.59 -39.28
CA PHE A 5 2.64 -24.95 -38.89
C PHE A 5 1.76 -23.69 -38.82
N THR A 6 1.08 -23.37 -39.91
CA THR A 6 -0.08 -22.45 -39.90
C THR A 6 -1.35 -23.25 -39.72
N PHE A 7 -1.86 -23.33 -38.48
CA PHE A 7 -3.24 -23.73 -38.20
C PHE A 7 -4.09 -22.46 -38.05
N ARG A 8 -4.73 -22.01 -39.14
CA ARG A 8 -5.95 -21.19 -39.07
C ARG A 8 -7.06 -22.00 -39.71
N PRO A 9 -8.16 -22.33 -39.01
CA PRO A 9 -9.34 -22.86 -39.68
C PRO A 9 -9.88 -21.77 -40.61
N LYS A 10 -10.18 -22.13 -41.87
CA LYS A 10 -10.85 -21.25 -42.83
C LYS A 10 -12.26 -20.96 -42.29
N SER A 11 -12.48 -19.79 -41.69
CA SER A 11 -13.83 -19.30 -41.43
C SER A 11 -14.55 -19.12 -42.76
N SER A 12 -15.83 -19.50 -42.82
CA SER A 12 -16.64 -19.30 -44.04
C SER A 12 -16.80 -17.79 -44.30
N ALA A 13 -16.89 -17.36 -45.56
CA ALA A 13 -17.02 -15.94 -45.91
C ALA A 13 -18.22 -15.26 -45.21
N ASN A 14 -19.29 -16.03 -44.98
CA ASN A 14 -20.47 -15.61 -44.24
C ASN A 14 -20.20 -15.35 -42.75
N GLN A 15 -19.33 -16.16 -42.12
CA GLN A 15 -18.95 -15.97 -40.72
C GLN A 15 -18.10 -14.72 -40.52
N VAL A 16 -17.19 -14.43 -41.46
CA VAL A 16 -16.40 -13.18 -41.44
C VAL A 16 -17.30 -11.96 -41.59
N LYS A 17 -18.26 -12.03 -42.52
CA LYS A 17 -19.25 -10.95 -42.72
C LYS A 17 -20.10 -10.71 -41.47
N LEU A 18 -20.56 -11.77 -40.81
CA LEU A 18 -21.34 -11.70 -39.57
C LEU A 18 -20.55 -11.03 -38.44
N VAL A 19 -19.30 -11.47 -38.21
CA VAL A 19 -18.43 -10.90 -37.17
C VAL A 19 -18.22 -9.40 -37.40
N ASN A 20 -17.92 -8.98 -38.63
CA ASN A 20 -17.74 -7.56 -38.95
C ASN A 20 -18.99 -6.70 -38.68
N GLN A 21 -20.20 -7.24 -38.88
CA GLN A 21 -21.43 -6.50 -38.57
C GLN A 21 -21.66 -6.38 -37.05
N LEU A 22 -21.41 -7.46 -36.31
CA LEU A 22 -21.48 -7.45 -34.84
C LEU A 22 -20.48 -6.44 -34.27
N GLU A 23 -19.25 -6.39 -34.80
CA GLU A 23 -18.23 -5.42 -34.36
C GLU A 23 -18.70 -3.97 -34.52
N ARG A 24 -19.36 -3.63 -35.64
CA ARG A 24 -19.93 -2.29 -35.88
C ARG A 24 -21.06 -1.95 -34.90
N GLN A 25 -21.94 -2.92 -34.63
CA GLN A 25 -23.05 -2.73 -33.69
C GLN A 25 -22.53 -2.56 -32.25
N PHE A 26 -21.59 -3.40 -31.81
CA PHE A 26 -20.97 -3.27 -30.48
C PHE A 26 -20.18 -1.97 -30.31
N HIS A 27 -19.48 -1.51 -31.34
CA HIS A 27 -18.81 -0.21 -31.32
C HIS A 27 -19.82 0.91 -31.07
N THR A 28 -20.92 0.92 -31.82
CA THR A 28 -21.99 1.91 -31.70
C THR A 28 -22.64 1.88 -30.31
N ILE A 29 -22.98 0.68 -29.81
CA ILE A 29 -23.57 0.49 -28.48
C ILE A 29 -22.62 1.02 -27.39
N THR A 30 -21.34 0.69 -27.47
CA THR A 30 -20.35 1.12 -26.46
C THR A 30 -20.15 2.63 -26.48
N GLN A 31 -20.04 3.24 -27.67
CA GLN A 31 -19.93 4.70 -27.78
C GLN A 31 -21.15 5.42 -27.20
N LEU A 32 -22.35 4.92 -27.50
CA LEU A 32 -23.59 5.50 -26.99
C LEU A 32 -23.69 5.36 -25.46
N LEU A 33 -23.31 4.21 -24.90
CA LEU A 33 -23.37 3.96 -23.45
C LEU A 33 -22.40 4.81 -22.63
N TYR A 34 -21.20 5.09 -23.16
CA TYR A 34 -20.11 5.72 -22.39
C TYR A 34 -19.79 7.16 -22.80
N THR A 35 -20.67 7.80 -23.59
CA THR A 35 -20.55 9.23 -23.95
C THR A 35 -21.66 10.05 -23.29
N THR A 36 -21.29 11.11 -22.56
CA THR A 36 -22.25 11.86 -21.70
C THR A 36 -23.21 12.81 -22.40
N ASN A 37 -23.08 13.00 -23.71
CA ASN A 37 -23.89 13.95 -24.47
C ASN A 37 -25.01 13.27 -25.28
N VAL A 38 -25.21 11.97 -25.06
CA VAL A 38 -26.23 11.21 -25.76
C VAL A 38 -27.60 11.48 -25.10
N PRO A 39 -28.68 11.77 -25.86
CA PRO A 39 -30.01 11.93 -25.29
C PRO A 39 -30.59 10.59 -24.78
N GLY A 40 -31.34 10.61 -23.67
CA GLY A 40 -32.01 9.43 -23.09
C GLY A 40 -32.81 8.62 -24.12
N ALA A 41 -33.65 9.32 -24.87
CA ALA A 41 -34.47 8.73 -25.93
C ALA A 41 -33.66 8.07 -27.06
N LEU A 42 -32.40 8.48 -27.26
CA LEU A 42 -31.54 7.84 -28.26
C LEU A 42 -31.02 6.49 -27.75
N LEU A 43 -30.66 6.39 -26.47
CA LEU A 43 -30.28 5.12 -25.85
C LEU A 43 -31.44 4.13 -25.81
N ASP A 44 -32.63 4.60 -25.46
CA ASP A 44 -33.85 3.77 -25.42
C ASP A 44 -34.19 3.21 -26.81
N ARG A 45 -33.89 3.95 -27.87
CA ARG A 45 -34.14 3.54 -29.25
C ARG A 45 -33.04 2.66 -29.84
N GLN A 46 -31.77 2.93 -29.54
CA GLN A 46 -30.64 2.33 -30.25
C GLN A 46 -29.83 1.31 -29.44
N VAL A 47 -29.95 1.31 -28.11
CA VAL A 47 -29.16 0.44 -27.22
C VAL A 47 -30.05 -0.52 -26.44
N LEU A 48 -31.16 -0.02 -25.89
CA LEU A 48 -32.08 -0.84 -25.09
C LEU A 48 -32.62 -2.09 -25.81
N PRO A 49 -32.90 -2.09 -27.14
CA PRO A 49 -33.35 -3.30 -27.83
C PRO A 49 -32.36 -4.46 -27.82
N TYR A 50 -31.09 -4.21 -27.52
CA TYR A 50 -30.02 -5.22 -27.49
C TYR A 50 -29.67 -5.71 -26.09
N ILE A 51 -30.32 -5.20 -25.04
CA ILE A 51 -29.97 -5.51 -23.65
C ILE A 51 -31.05 -6.39 -23.05
N ALA A 52 -30.65 -7.55 -22.53
CA ALA A 52 -31.55 -8.49 -21.91
C ALA A 52 -32.23 -7.89 -20.69
N ASP A 53 -33.43 -8.39 -20.43
CA ASP A 53 -34.33 -7.89 -19.41
C ASP A 53 -33.76 -7.91 -17.98
N ASP A 54 -32.79 -8.80 -17.72
CA ASP A 54 -32.11 -9.07 -16.45
C ASP A 54 -30.71 -8.44 -16.33
N VAL A 55 -30.19 -7.83 -17.40
CA VAL A 55 -28.91 -7.13 -17.36
C VAL A 55 -29.08 -5.78 -16.68
N ILE A 56 -28.51 -5.69 -15.49
CA ILE A 56 -28.53 -4.47 -14.68
C ILE A 56 -27.20 -3.75 -14.85
N PHE A 57 -27.26 -2.53 -15.37
CA PHE A 57 -26.13 -1.61 -15.34
C PHE A 57 -26.08 -0.92 -13.98
N LYS A 58 -24.91 -0.93 -13.34
CA LYS A 58 -24.73 -0.34 -12.03
C LYS A 58 -24.13 1.04 -12.19
N ASP A 59 -24.86 2.08 -11.76
CA ASP A 59 -24.30 3.42 -11.63
C ASP A 59 -23.24 3.44 -10.53
N PRO A 60 -21.95 3.70 -10.84
CA PRO A 60 -20.90 3.76 -9.83
C PRO A 60 -20.96 5.03 -8.96
N TRP A 61 -21.86 5.98 -9.25
CA TRP A 61 -21.86 7.34 -8.69
C TRP A 61 -22.93 7.65 -7.64
N GLN A 62 -23.84 6.72 -7.31
CA GLN A 62 -24.84 6.91 -6.26
C GLN A 62 -24.48 6.18 -4.96
N GLU A 63 -24.38 6.91 -3.85
CA GLU A 63 -24.25 6.36 -2.49
C GLU A 63 -25.55 6.57 -1.68
N GLY A 64 -26.08 5.48 -1.12
CA GLY A 64 -27.05 5.49 -0.01
C GLY A 64 -28.52 5.22 -0.37
N GLY A 65 -29.12 4.24 0.32
CA GLY A 65 -30.57 3.94 0.35
C GLY A 65 -31.13 3.29 -0.92
N ASP A 66 -31.57 2.03 -0.83
CA ASP A 66 -32.17 1.21 -1.91
C ASP A 66 -31.71 1.57 -3.33
N LYS A 67 -30.58 0.96 -3.73
CA LYS A 67 -30.02 1.02 -5.08
C LYS A 67 -31.15 0.80 -6.10
N LYS A 68 -31.60 1.86 -6.76
CA LYS A 68 -32.59 1.71 -7.82
C LYS A 68 -31.91 1.03 -9.01
N LEU A 69 -32.34 -0.19 -9.27
CA LEU A 69 -31.98 -0.96 -10.45
C LEU A 69 -32.66 -0.31 -11.66
N TYR A 70 -31.91 -0.03 -12.73
CA TYR A 70 -32.45 0.64 -13.91
C TYR A 70 -32.15 -0.11 -15.20
N ARG A 71 -33.21 -0.31 -16.00
CA ARG A 71 -33.12 -0.31 -17.47
C ARG A 71 -32.96 1.14 -17.93
N ILE A 72 -31.92 1.34 -18.73
CA ILE A 72 -31.52 2.52 -19.53
C ILE A 72 -32.57 3.65 -19.59
N GLY A 73 -32.19 4.88 -19.19
CA GLY A 73 -33.10 6.04 -19.27
C GLY A 73 -32.77 7.27 -18.40
N MET A 74 -31.49 7.66 -18.36
CA MET A 74 -30.90 8.99 -18.14
C MET A 74 -31.75 10.17 -17.58
N LYS A 75 -31.62 10.42 -16.27
CA LYS A 75 -31.63 11.79 -15.70
C LYS A 75 -30.49 12.07 -14.70
N GLY A 76 -29.77 11.03 -14.28
CA GLY A 76 -28.73 11.13 -13.25
C GLY A 76 -27.29 10.94 -13.74
N PHE A 77 -27.08 10.21 -14.84
CA PHE A 77 -25.76 9.71 -15.22
C PHE A 77 -24.80 10.81 -15.75
N HIS A 78 -25.26 12.04 -15.92
CA HIS A 78 -24.51 13.10 -16.65
C HIS A 78 -24.52 14.48 -15.98
N ASN A 79 -25.07 14.61 -14.77
CA ASN A 79 -25.23 15.96 -14.18
C ASN A 79 -24.00 16.47 -13.44
N MET A 80 -22.96 15.64 -13.26
CA MET A 80 -21.78 16.03 -12.48
C MET A 80 -20.49 16.06 -13.32
N PHE A 81 -20.32 15.14 -14.28
CA PHE A 81 -19.09 15.05 -15.09
C PHE A 81 -19.36 14.69 -16.56
N HIS A 82 -18.63 15.32 -17.50
CA HIS A 82 -18.69 15.04 -18.94
C HIS A 82 -17.59 14.04 -19.37
N PHE A 83 -17.90 13.07 -20.23
CA PHE A 83 -16.96 12.06 -20.75
C PHE A 83 -17.17 11.75 -22.25
N THR A 84 -16.09 11.35 -22.91
CA THR A 84 -16.09 10.75 -24.25
C THR A 84 -15.32 9.43 -24.22
N PHE A 85 -15.76 8.41 -24.96
CA PHE A 85 -15.08 7.12 -25.05
C PHE A 85 -14.56 6.86 -26.46
N ASP A 86 -13.26 6.59 -26.56
CA ASP A 86 -12.55 6.28 -27.80
C ASP A 86 -12.12 4.82 -27.82
N THR A 87 -12.56 4.05 -28.82
CA THR A 87 -12.20 2.62 -28.94
C THR A 87 -10.88 2.46 -29.68
N PHE A 88 -9.94 1.68 -29.14
CA PHE A 88 -8.71 1.28 -29.85
C PHE A 88 -8.87 -0.04 -30.57
N GLN A 89 -9.44 -1.02 -29.87
CA GLN A 89 -9.58 -2.37 -30.35
C GLN A 89 -10.91 -2.94 -29.91
N LEU A 90 -11.55 -3.64 -30.83
CA LEU A 90 -12.77 -4.38 -30.58
C LEU A 90 -12.59 -5.76 -31.22
N ASN A 91 -12.93 -6.82 -30.50
CA ASN A 91 -12.93 -8.18 -31.04
C ASN A 91 -14.21 -8.90 -30.64
N VAL A 92 -14.87 -9.51 -31.62
CA VAL A 92 -16.00 -10.40 -31.39
C VAL A 92 -15.58 -11.86 -31.64
N LYS A 93 -15.89 -12.73 -30.69
CA LYS A 93 -15.66 -14.18 -30.80
C LYS A 93 -16.97 -14.92 -30.56
N LEU A 94 -17.38 -15.74 -31.54
CA LEU A 94 -18.49 -16.68 -31.40
C LEU A 94 -18.00 -17.95 -30.68
N ASN A 95 -18.87 -18.55 -29.87
CA ASN A 95 -18.63 -19.83 -29.23
C ASN A 95 -18.89 -20.98 -30.22
N ASP A 96 -18.46 -22.19 -29.86
CA ASP A 96 -18.57 -23.38 -30.72
C ASP A 96 -20.04 -23.76 -31.04
N ASP A 97 -20.99 -23.27 -30.24
CA ASP A 97 -22.43 -23.43 -30.44
C ASP A 97 -23.01 -22.56 -31.57
N GLY A 98 -22.23 -21.61 -32.11
CA GLY A 98 -22.64 -20.68 -33.16
C GLY A 98 -23.78 -19.71 -32.80
N THR A 99 -24.28 -19.76 -31.57
CA THR A 99 -25.47 -19.01 -31.11
C THR A 99 -25.15 -18.05 -29.97
N THR A 100 -24.04 -18.24 -29.28
CA THR A 100 -23.55 -17.31 -28.25
C THR A 100 -22.16 -16.78 -28.61
N GLY A 101 -21.81 -15.63 -28.05
CA GLY A 101 -20.53 -14.99 -28.30
C GLY A 101 -20.12 -14.02 -27.22
N ARG A 102 -18.86 -13.60 -27.29
CA ARG A 102 -18.25 -12.60 -26.43
C ARG A 102 -17.64 -11.50 -27.27
N CYS A 103 -17.95 -10.25 -26.93
CA CYS A 103 -17.33 -9.05 -27.48
C CYS A 103 -16.45 -8.42 -26.40
N ILE A 104 -15.23 -8.05 -26.76
CA ILE A 104 -14.31 -7.30 -25.90
C ILE A 104 -13.99 -5.98 -26.59
N VAL A 105 -14.23 -4.88 -25.87
CA VAL A 105 -13.93 -3.52 -26.32
C VAL A 105 -12.87 -2.93 -25.42
N ASP A 106 -11.73 -2.55 -26.00
CA ASP A 106 -10.62 -1.88 -25.33
C ASP A 106 -10.51 -0.46 -25.88
N GLY A 107 -10.56 0.51 -24.98
CA GLY A 107 -10.57 1.92 -25.33
C GLY A 107 -10.09 2.81 -24.21
N ILE A 108 -10.23 4.10 -24.42
CA ILE A 108 -9.92 5.13 -23.43
C ILE A 108 -11.17 5.95 -23.15
N MET A 109 -11.45 6.17 -21.87
CA MET A 109 -12.46 7.10 -21.40
C MET A 109 -11.77 8.43 -21.05
N ASN A 110 -12.16 9.49 -21.73
CA ASN A 110 -11.64 10.83 -21.57
C ASN A 110 -12.66 11.67 -20.79
N LEU A 111 -12.27 12.17 -19.62
CA LEU A 111 -13.04 13.20 -18.91
C LEU A 111 -13.01 14.50 -19.74
N GLN A 112 -14.08 15.28 -19.77
CA GLN A 112 -14.20 16.52 -20.55
C GLN A 112 -14.65 17.73 -19.70
N GLN A 113 -14.46 17.65 -18.38
CA GLN A 113 -15.02 18.61 -17.43
C GLN A 113 -14.53 20.06 -17.59
N PHE A 114 -13.34 20.27 -18.15
CA PHE A 114 -12.77 21.60 -18.36
C PHE A 114 -12.07 21.65 -19.73
N SER A 115 -12.50 22.53 -20.61
CA SER A 115 -12.00 22.65 -21.99
C SER A 115 -10.52 23.02 -22.11
N TRP A 116 -9.87 23.44 -21.02
CA TRP A 116 -8.50 23.94 -20.96
C TRP A 116 -7.54 23.05 -20.14
N ILE A 117 -8.03 21.94 -19.55
CA ILE A 117 -7.20 20.97 -18.83
C ILE A 117 -7.05 19.73 -19.72
N TYR A 118 -5.82 19.37 -20.05
CA TYR A 118 -5.51 18.13 -20.76
C TYR A 118 -6.01 16.95 -19.93
N THR A 119 -6.99 16.21 -20.44
CA THR A 119 -7.66 15.17 -19.68
C THR A 119 -6.92 13.84 -19.78
N TYR A 120 -6.79 13.16 -18.66
CA TYR A 120 -6.04 11.92 -18.57
C TYR A 120 -6.85 10.79 -19.22
N PRO A 121 -6.27 10.08 -20.19
CA PRO A 121 -6.96 8.98 -20.85
C PRO A 121 -6.98 7.76 -19.92
N LEU A 122 -8.14 7.39 -19.40
CA LEU A 122 -8.30 6.16 -18.59
C LEU A 122 -8.53 4.99 -19.54
N ARG A 123 -7.59 4.04 -19.59
CA ARG A 123 -7.82 2.80 -20.35
C ARG A 123 -8.92 1.99 -19.67
N SER A 124 -9.96 1.68 -20.43
CA SER A 124 -11.12 0.92 -19.97
C SER A 124 -11.37 -0.26 -20.89
N ILE A 125 -11.61 -1.43 -20.30
CA ILE A 125 -11.97 -2.65 -21.04
C ILE A 125 -13.41 -3.01 -20.66
N PHE A 126 -14.24 -3.22 -21.68
CA PHE A 126 -15.62 -3.67 -21.57
C PHE A 126 -15.78 -5.06 -22.18
N VAL A 127 -16.50 -5.93 -21.49
CA VAL A 127 -16.77 -7.30 -21.94
C VAL A 127 -18.27 -7.53 -21.99
N TYR A 128 -18.77 -7.84 -23.19
CA TYR A 128 -20.18 -8.16 -23.43
C TYR A 128 -20.31 -9.65 -23.76
N GLU A 129 -21.19 -10.37 -23.08
CA GLU A 129 -21.65 -11.71 -23.49
C GLU A 129 -23.04 -11.60 -24.10
N PHE A 130 -23.22 -12.18 -25.29
CA PHE A 130 -24.44 -12.03 -26.08
C PHE A 130 -24.91 -13.34 -26.70
N ARG A 131 -26.20 -13.40 -27.03
CA ARG A 131 -26.84 -14.49 -27.76
C ARG A 131 -27.46 -13.95 -29.04
N LEU A 132 -27.28 -14.66 -30.16
CA LEU A 132 -27.93 -14.36 -31.43
C LEU A 132 -29.42 -14.79 -31.37
N LEU A 133 -30.31 -13.88 -31.76
CA LEU A 133 -31.76 -14.12 -31.81
C LEU A 133 -32.21 -14.58 -33.20
N ASN A 134 -31.45 -14.26 -34.24
CA ASN A 134 -31.70 -14.73 -35.61
C ASN A 134 -30.37 -14.88 -36.36
N THR A 135 -30.18 -16.00 -37.05
CA THR A 135 -29.00 -16.32 -37.88
C THR A 135 -29.25 -16.17 -39.38
N ASP A 136 -30.49 -15.91 -39.80
CA ASP A 136 -30.90 -15.97 -41.21
C ASP A 136 -30.58 -14.69 -42.00
N ASN A 137 -30.48 -13.54 -41.30
CA ASN A 137 -30.13 -12.25 -41.91
C ASN A 137 -28.75 -11.77 -41.44
N ILE A 138 -27.73 -12.05 -42.25
CA ILE A 138 -26.32 -11.69 -41.95
C ILE A 138 -26.08 -10.17 -42.05
N ASP A 139 -26.92 -9.44 -42.79
CA ASP A 139 -26.75 -8.00 -43.00
C ASP A 139 -27.24 -7.15 -41.81
N ASP A 140 -28.12 -7.69 -40.97
CA ASP A 140 -28.59 -7.05 -39.74
C ASP A 140 -28.81 -8.12 -38.64
N PRO A 141 -27.72 -8.58 -37.98
CA PRO A 141 -27.82 -9.63 -36.99
C PRO A 141 -28.54 -9.10 -35.74
N LYS A 142 -29.59 -9.80 -35.34
CA LYS A 142 -30.29 -9.51 -34.07
C LYS A 142 -29.64 -10.31 -32.96
N PHE A 143 -29.30 -9.64 -31.87
CA PHE A 143 -28.68 -10.24 -30.70
C PHE A 143 -29.15 -9.58 -29.42
N GLU A 144 -28.92 -10.28 -28.31
CA GLU A 144 -29.27 -9.85 -26.98
C GLU A 144 -28.05 -10.03 -26.06
N ILE A 145 -27.65 -8.96 -25.38
CA ILE A 145 -26.57 -8.93 -24.38
C ILE A 145 -27.17 -9.35 -23.05
N PHE A 146 -26.71 -10.48 -22.51
CA PHE A 146 -27.19 -11.04 -21.24
C PHE A 146 -26.16 -10.93 -20.11
N ARG A 147 -24.92 -10.50 -20.40
CA ARG A 147 -23.92 -10.15 -19.37
C ARG A 147 -23.03 -9.03 -19.85
N HIS A 148 -22.68 -8.14 -18.93
CA HIS A 148 -21.79 -7.02 -19.15
C HIS A 148 -20.82 -6.85 -17.98
N GLU A 149 -19.52 -6.75 -18.26
CA GLU A 149 -18.47 -6.52 -17.26
C GLU A 149 -17.62 -5.30 -17.63
N GLU A 150 -17.31 -4.50 -16.62
CA GLU A 150 -16.51 -3.28 -16.73
C GLU A 150 -15.20 -3.44 -15.95
N MET A 151 -14.08 -3.23 -16.63
CA MET A 151 -12.75 -3.29 -16.03
C MET A 151 -12.13 -1.89 -15.92
N TRP A 152 -12.77 -1.03 -15.11
CA TRP A 152 -12.26 0.29 -14.72
C TRP A 152 -12.79 0.65 -13.31
N SER A 153 -12.11 1.56 -12.59
CA SER A 153 -12.50 2.01 -11.25
C SER A 153 -12.39 3.53 -11.14
N PHE A 154 -13.37 4.14 -10.48
CA PHE A 154 -13.36 5.58 -10.20
C PHE A 154 -12.14 6.01 -9.36
N ALA A 155 -11.64 5.14 -8.48
CA ALA A 155 -10.43 5.42 -7.70
C ALA A 155 -9.21 5.65 -8.60
N ASP A 156 -9.05 4.82 -9.65
CA ASP A 156 -7.96 4.99 -10.64
C ASP A 156 -8.15 6.26 -11.48
N MET A 157 -9.37 6.77 -11.59
CA MET A 157 -9.70 8.02 -12.29
C MET A 157 -9.40 9.28 -11.47
N ILE A 158 -9.69 9.27 -10.15
CA ILE A 158 -9.34 10.38 -9.25
C ILE A 158 -7.82 10.52 -9.10
N ASP A 159 -7.11 9.40 -9.06
CA ASP A 159 -5.64 9.37 -8.95
C ASP A 159 -4.92 10.04 -10.13
N GLY A 160 -5.62 10.26 -11.26
CA GLY A 160 -5.13 11.01 -12.41
C GLY A 160 -5.30 12.53 -12.36
N ILE A 161 -6.01 13.10 -11.38
CA ILE A 161 -6.40 14.53 -11.39
C ILE A 161 -5.36 15.42 -10.69
N PRO A 162 -4.75 16.42 -11.37
CA PRO A 162 -3.86 17.39 -10.73
C PRO A 162 -4.65 18.42 -9.91
N GLY A 163 -4.49 18.46 -8.59
CA GLY A 163 -5.29 19.35 -7.72
C GLY A 163 -5.06 19.20 -6.20
N ILE A 164 -4.08 18.40 -5.82
CA ILE A 164 -3.52 18.20 -4.46
C ILE A 164 -3.25 19.52 -3.71
N GLY A 165 -3.17 20.67 -4.40
CA GLY A 165 -3.06 22.00 -3.79
C GLY A 165 -4.20 22.38 -2.83
N TRP A 166 -5.43 21.90 -3.04
CA TRP A 166 -6.54 22.14 -2.10
C TRP A 166 -6.33 21.44 -0.76
N ILE A 167 -5.78 20.23 -0.79
CA ILE A 167 -5.46 19.42 0.41
C ILE A 167 -4.35 20.11 1.23
N LEU A 168 -3.34 20.67 0.55
CA LEU A 168 -2.25 21.42 1.21
C LEU A 168 -2.73 22.68 1.94
N ASN A 169 -3.72 23.39 1.41
CA ASN A 169 -4.31 24.55 2.07
C ASN A 169 -5.12 24.17 3.33
N LYS A 170 -5.76 23.00 3.34
CA LYS A 170 -6.53 22.52 4.50
C LYS A 170 -5.62 22.02 5.63
N ILE A 171 -4.47 21.42 5.28
CA ILE A 171 -3.41 21.09 6.22
C ILE A 171 -2.84 22.38 6.86
N ARG A 172 -2.64 23.44 6.08
CA ARG A 172 -2.18 24.75 6.57
C ARG A 172 -3.13 25.39 7.60
N SER A 173 -4.45 25.26 7.40
CA SER A 173 -5.44 25.75 8.39
C SER A 173 -5.45 24.96 9.70
N ILE A 174 -5.15 23.65 9.66
CA ILE A 174 -5.09 22.81 10.85
C ILE A 174 -3.81 23.10 11.67
N ILE A 175 -2.70 23.39 10.99
CA ILE A 175 -1.43 23.76 11.63
C ILE A 175 -1.55 25.05 12.47
N LEU A 176 -2.37 26.01 12.03
CA LEU A 176 -2.59 27.26 12.74
C LEU A 176 -3.41 27.12 14.04
N MET A 177 -4.12 26.00 14.24
CA MET A 177 -4.91 25.74 15.45
C MET A 177 -4.17 24.93 16.54
N ILE A 178 -2.93 24.47 16.26
CA ILE A 178 -2.11 23.66 17.17
C ILE A 178 -1.87 24.30 18.56
N PRO A 179 -1.69 25.63 18.72
CA PRO A 179 -1.47 26.23 20.05
C PRO A 179 -2.64 26.04 21.03
N LEU A 180 -3.88 26.04 20.52
CA LEU A 180 -5.10 25.91 21.32
C LEU A 180 -5.35 24.47 21.79
N LEU A 181 -5.00 23.48 20.96
CA LEU A 181 -5.12 22.06 21.30
C LEU A 181 -4.08 21.62 22.36
N ARG A 182 -2.88 22.22 22.35
CA ARG A 182 -1.80 21.93 23.30
C ARG A 182 -2.17 22.23 24.75
N GLN A 183 -2.88 23.33 25.01
CA GLN A 183 -3.30 23.71 26.37
C GLN A 183 -4.36 22.75 26.96
N ASN A 184 -5.26 22.23 26.13
CA ASN A 184 -6.34 21.34 26.58
C ASN A 184 -5.89 19.90 26.82
N VAL A 185 -4.82 19.43 26.16
CA VAL A 185 -4.31 18.05 26.31
C VAL A 185 -3.32 17.93 27.48
N CYS A 186 -2.50 18.95 27.74
CA CYS A 186 -1.58 18.95 28.89
C CYS A 186 -2.31 18.86 30.25
N SER A 187 -3.54 19.37 30.36
CA SER A 187 -4.36 19.27 31.59
C SER A 187 -4.93 17.88 31.84
N LEU A 188 -5.11 17.06 30.79
CA LEU A 188 -5.63 15.69 30.88
C LEU A 188 -4.56 14.66 31.27
N PHE A 189 -3.33 14.80 30.76
CA PHE A 189 -2.25 13.83 31.03
C PHE A 189 -1.52 14.05 32.37
N SER A 190 -1.57 15.25 32.95
CA SER A 190 -0.99 15.54 34.27
C SER A 190 -1.65 14.75 35.41
N ARG A 191 -2.91 14.29 35.23
CA ARG A 191 -3.68 13.60 36.27
C ARG A 191 -3.54 12.07 36.29
N SER A 192 -2.83 11.45 35.36
CA SER A 192 -2.92 9.97 35.15
C SER A 192 -1.61 9.18 35.24
N ALA A 193 -0.49 9.79 35.59
CA ALA A 193 0.81 9.11 35.60
C ALA A 193 1.37 8.89 37.02
N ILE A 194 0.80 7.93 37.76
CA ILE A 194 1.49 7.23 38.85
C ILE A 194 1.27 5.74 38.64
N PHE A 195 2.13 5.09 37.86
CA PHE A 195 2.22 3.62 37.83
C PHE A 195 3.48 3.21 38.60
N ARG A 196 3.29 2.75 39.85
CA ARG A 196 4.32 2.05 40.64
C ARG A 196 4.59 0.69 40.00
N LEU A 197 5.80 0.49 39.48
CA LEU A 197 6.32 -0.83 39.16
C LEU A 197 7.03 -1.39 40.39
N SER A 198 6.41 -2.35 41.07
CA SER A 198 7.05 -3.18 42.07
C SER A 198 6.55 -4.61 41.97
N ASN A 199 7.51 -5.54 41.97
CA ASN A 199 7.40 -6.99 42.15
C ASN A 199 7.19 -7.83 40.87
N ILE A 200 8.32 -8.20 40.25
CA ILE A 200 8.43 -9.46 39.49
C ILE A 200 9.29 -10.39 40.33
N SER A 201 8.63 -11.34 41.01
CA SER A 201 9.30 -12.44 41.70
C SER A 201 9.74 -13.50 40.69
N VAL A 202 11.00 -13.90 40.79
CA VAL A 202 11.59 -15.03 40.06
C VAL A 202 11.13 -16.31 40.76
N CYS A 203 10.45 -17.21 40.04
CA CYS A 203 10.11 -18.54 40.54
C CYS A 203 10.73 -19.65 39.69
N HIS A 204 11.29 -20.62 40.39
CA HIS A 204 12.10 -21.76 39.96
C HIS A 204 11.46 -22.67 38.89
N LEU A 205 12.33 -23.24 38.05
CA LEU A 205 12.04 -24.39 37.21
C LEU A 205 11.90 -25.67 38.05
N SER A 206 10.86 -26.45 37.76
CA SER A 206 10.80 -27.88 38.03
C SER A 206 10.22 -28.60 36.82
N SER A 207 10.75 -29.79 36.55
CA SER A 207 10.75 -30.48 35.26
C SER A 207 9.57 -31.44 35.01
N THR A 208 9.41 -31.79 33.74
CA THR A 208 8.80 -32.99 33.12
C THR A 208 7.29 -33.04 32.82
N LYS A 209 6.92 -32.91 31.53
CA LYS A 209 6.36 -34.00 30.67
C LYS A 209 6.10 -33.49 29.23
N ARG A 210 6.15 -34.43 28.28
CA ARG A 210 6.34 -34.28 26.82
C ARG A 210 5.13 -33.75 26.01
N ASN A 211 5.48 -33.01 24.96
CA ASN A 211 4.90 -32.93 23.61
C ASN A 211 3.44 -32.49 23.41
N THR A 212 3.23 -31.18 23.44
CA THR A 212 2.78 -30.40 22.27
C THR A 212 3.57 -29.09 22.31
N ILE A 213 4.17 -28.64 21.20
CA ILE A 213 4.82 -27.32 21.19
C ILE A 213 3.69 -26.28 21.18
N SER A 214 3.13 -26.00 22.35
CA SER A 214 2.25 -24.86 22.56
C SER A 214 3.08 -23.62 22.32
N ARG A 215 2.79 -22.88 21.25
CA ARG A 215 3.37 -21.57 20.98
C ARG A 215 3.25 -20.74 22.28
N PRO A 216 4.34 -20.11 22.77
CA PRO A 216 4.26 -19.32 23.99
C PRO A 216 3.13 -18.29 23.82
N ARG A 217 2.18 -18.27 24.78
CA ARG A 217 1.04 -17.34 24.75
C ARG A 217 1.60 -15.92 24.68
N SER A 218 1.40 -15.27 23.54
CA SER A 218 1.78 -13.89 23.33
C SER A 218 0.91 -12.98 24.22
N VAL A 219 1.36 -11.75 24.45
CA VAL A 219 0.54 -10.72 25.14
C VAL A 219 -0.83 -10.56 24.47
N PHE A 220 -0.91 -10.82 23.15
CA PHE A 220 -2.15 -10.76 22.38
C PHE A 220 -3.15 -11.87 22.72
N ASP A 221 -2.67 -13.04 23.14
CA ASP A 221 -3.54 -14.17 23.53
C ASP A 221 -4.27 -13.89 24.85
N ARG A 222 -3.86 -12.84 25.59
CA ARG A 222 -4.52 -12.35 26.81
C ARG A 222 -5.58 -11.27 26.56
N LEU A 223 -5.63 -10.70 25.35
CA LEU A 223 -6.63 -9.69 25.00
C LEU A 223 -8.01 -10.35 24.77
N PRO A 224 -9.12 -9.63 25.06
CA PRO A 224 -10.45 -10.07 24.69
C PRO A 224 -10.52 -10.48 23.21
N LYS A 225 -11.18 -11.60 22.92
CA LYS A 225 -11.31 -12.14 21.54
C LYS A 225 -11.90 -11.13 20.55
N SER A 226 -12.74 -10.20 21.02
CA SER A 226 -13.32 -9.10 20.23
C SER A 226 -12.27 -8.12 19.70
N LEU A 227 -11.12 -7.98 20.34
CA LEU A 227 -10.03 -7.10 19.91
C LEU A 227 -9.06 -7.77 18.93
N HIS A 228 -9.07 -9.10 18.83
CA HIS A 228 -8.14 -9.85 17.98
C HIS A 228 -8.19 -9.44 16.50
N PRO A 229 -9.35 -9.12 15.89
CA PRO A 229 -9.40 -8.62 14.53
C PRO A 229 -8.71 -7.26 14.38
N TYR A 230 -8.85 -6.33 15.33
CA TYR A 230 -8.20 -5.01 15.29
C TYR A 230 -6.68 -5.09 15.48
N VAL A 231 -6.23 -5.99 16.36
CA VAL A 231 -4.81 -6.30 16.58
C VAL A 231 -4.17 -6.84 15.29
N ARG A 232 -4.85 -7.77 14.61
CA ARG A 232 -4.39 -8.33 13.33
C ARG A 232 -4.46 -7.32 12.19
N LEU A 233 -5.48 -6.47 12.15
CA LEU A 233 -5.62 -5.40 11.16
C LEU A 233 -4.44 -4.42 11.25
N SER A 234 -4.04 -4.09 12.48
CA SER A 234 -2.91 -3.20 12.77
C SER A 234 -1.54 -3.90 12.71
N ARG A 235 -1.51 -5.20 12.40
CA ARG A 235 -0.30 -6.05 12.41
C ARG A 235 0.47 -6.03 13.72
N LEU A 236 -0.21 -5.87 14.85
CA LEU A 236 0.42 -5.92 16.17
C LEU A 236 0.90 -7.34 16.50
N ASP A 237 0.23 -8.35 15.96
CA ASP A 237 0.64 -9.76 16.01
C ASP A 237 1.98 -10.05 15.32
N LYS A 238 2.43 -9.14 14.43
CA LYS A 238 3.71 -9.20 13.70
C LYS A 238 4.58 -7.98 14.01
N PRO A 239 5.22 -7.94 15.19
CA PRO A 239 5.88 -6.74 15.72
C PRO A 239 7.16 -6.35 14.98
N THR A 240 7.76 -7.25 14.20
CA THR A 240 9.02 -6.98 13.46
C THR A 240 8.94 -5.71 12.63
N GLY A 241 7.81 -5.48 11.94
CA GLY A 241 7.63 -4.27 11.15
C GLY A 241 7.60 -2.99 11.99
N SER A 242 7.11 -3.04 13.24
CA SER A 242 7.16 -1.89 14.15
C SER A 242 8.58 -1.63 14.62
N TRP A 243 9.38 -2.67 14.85
CA TRP A 243 10.78 -2.53 15.25
C TRP A 243 11.61 -1.80 14.20
N VAL A 244 11.50 -2.19 12.93
CA VAL A 244 12.31 -1.58 11.87
C VAL A 244 11.94 -0.11 11.61
N ILE A 245 10.72 0.32 11.94
CA ILE A 245 10.31 1.75 11.88
C ILE A 245 10.77 2.52 13.12
N PHE A 246 10.71 1.89 14.30
CA PHE A 246 11.05 2.53 15.57
C PHE A 246 12.56 2.78 15.72
N LEU A 247 13.38 1.78 15.37
CA LEU A 247 14.81 1.77 15.68
C LEU A 247 15.60 2.95 15.07
N PRO A 248 15.37 3.37 13.80
CA PRO A 248 16.05 4.54 13.24
C PRO A 248 15.80 5.84 14.04
N GLY A 249 14.55 6.05 14.48
CA GLY A 249 14.21 7.16 15.38
C GLY A 249 14.87 7.03 16.75
N ALA A 250 14.91 5.81 17.31
CA ALA A 250 15.59 5.55 18.57
C ALA A 250 17.11 5.77 18.50
N TRP A 251 17.78 5.39 17.40
CA TRP A 251 19.19 5.70 17.17
C TRP A 251 19.43 7.21 17.17
N SER A 252 18.56 7.93 16.46
CA SER A 252 18.63 9.38 16.33
C SER A 252 18.47 10.10 17.67
N ILE A 253 17.51 9.66 18.50
CA ILE A 253 17.34 10.18 19.87
C ILE A 253 18.56 9.84 20.74
N ALA A 254 19.03 8.59 20.72
CA ALA A 254 20.14 8.14 21.56
C ALA A 254 21.49 8.80 21.19
N LEU A 255 21.65 9.23 19.93
CA LEU A 255 22.82 10.00 19.50
C LEU A 255 22.77 11.46 19.96
N ALA A 256 21.57 12.00 20.22
CA ALA A 256 21.35 13.38 20.59
C ALA A 256 21.52 13.64 22.09
N GLU A 257 21.00 12.74 22.94
CA GLU A 257 21.12 12.84 24.40
C GLU A 257 20.96 11.48 25.10
N THR A 258 21.32 11.42 26.37
CA THR A 258 21.15 10.24 27.25
C THR A 258 20.41 10.55 28.57
N SER A 259 19.74 11.71 28.65
CA SER A 259 19.01 12.14 29.86
C SER A 259 17.72 11.32 30.09
N LEU A 260 17.04 11.54 31.23
CA LEU A 260 15.71 10.95 31.47
C LEU A 260 14.68 11.28 30.38
N ASN A 261 14.86 12.38 29.65
CA ASN A 261 14.01 12.75 28.52
C ASN A 261 14.09 11.74 27.36
N THR A 262 15.22 11.02 27.24
CA THR A 262 15.41 9.94 26.26
C THR A 262 14.35 8.85 26.40
N LEU A 263 14.01 8.45 27.64
CA LEU A 263 13.02 7.41 27.88
C LEU A 263 11.60 7.88 27.51
N SER A 264 11.28 9.15 27.77
CA SER A 264 10.03 9.78 27.35
C SER A 264 9.90 9.78 25.82
N LEU A 265 10.96 10.22 25.12
CA LEU A 265 11.01 10.24 23.66
C LEU A 265 10.93 8.83 23.06
N PHE A 266 11.60 7.83 23.65
CA PHE A 266 11.44 6.43 23.25
C PHE A 266 9.99 5.95 23.41
N GLY A 267 9.33 6.33 24.51
CA GLY A 267 7.91 6.04 24.72
C GLY A 267 7.02 6.66 23.64
N LEU A 268 7.19 7.96 23.38
CA LEU A 268 6.44 8.69 22.35
C LEU A 268 6.68 8.11 20.95
N PHE A 269 7.94 7.90 20.55
CA PHE A 269 8.27 7.31 19.25
C PHE A 269 7.81 5.87 19.12
N GLY A 270 7.87 5.09 20.20
CA GLY A 270 7.39 3.70 20.23
C GLY A 270 5.87 3.64 20.02
N ILE A 271 5.11 4.43 20.79
CA ILE A 271 3.65 4.52 20.65
C ILE A 271 3.28 5.06 19.25
N GLY A 272 3.92 6.15 18.83
CA GLY A 272 3.71 6.74 17.50
C GLY A 272 3.99 5.76 16.37
N THR A 273 5.07 4.99 16.46
CA THR A 273 5.40 3.95 15.47
C THR A 273 4.34 2.86 15.41
N ILE A 274 3.89 2.36 16.57
CA ILE A 274 2.84 1.34 16.65
C ILE A 274 1.55 1.85 16.00
N LEU A 275 1.14 3.09 16.30
CA LEU A 275 -0.07 3.71 15.77
C LEU A 275 0.03 3.98 14.27
N MET A 276 1.11 4.61 13.81
CA MET A 276 1.27 5.00 12.40
C MET A 276 1.49 3.80 11.49
N ARG A 277 2.25 2.79 11.93
CA ARG A 277 2.35 1.52 11.20
C ARG A 277 0.99 0.83 11.15
N GLY A 278 0.28 0.80 12.28
CA GLY A 278 -1.06 0.26 12.37
C GLY A 278 -2.01 0.93 11.38
N ALA A 279 -2.01 2.26 11.33
CA ALA A 279 -2.81 3.06 10.39
C ALA A 279 -2.46 2.75 8.94
N GLY A 280 -1.16 2.66 8.61
CA GLY A 280 -0.68 2.25 7.29
C GLY A 280 -1.15 0.85 6.88
N CYS A 281 -1.18 -0.10 7.82
CA CYS A 281 -1.73 -1.44 7.55
C CYS A 281 -3.26 -1.40 7.38
N THR A 282 -3.96 -0.63 8.20
CA THR A 282 -5.42 -0.49 8.14
C THR A 282 -5.87 0.13 6.82
N ILE A 283 -5.21 1.19 6.35
CA ILE A 283 -5.58 1.84 5.07
C ILE A 283 -5.30 0.92 3.87
N ASN A 284 -4.18 0.19 3.89
CA ASN A 284 -3.89 -0.81 2.86
C ASN A 284 -4.97 -1.91 2.81
N ASP A 285 -5.30 -2.52 3.95
CA ASP A 285 -6.34 -3.55 4.02
C ASP A 285 -7.75 -3.00 3.67
N LEU A 286 -8.02 -1.69 3.87
CA LEU A 286 -9.27 -1.04 3.45
C LEU A 286 -9.37 -0.92 1.93
N TRP A 287 -8.29 -0.50 1.26
CA TRP A 287 -8.21 -0.38 -0.20
C TRP A 287 -8.18 -1.75 -0.89
N ASP A 288 -7.40 -2.68 -0.36
CA ASP A 288 -7.16 -3.98 -0.99
C ASP A 288 -8.20 -5.04 -0.64
N ARG A 289 -9.22 -4.74 0.18
CA ARG A 289 -10.16 -5.71 0.77
C ARG A 289 -10.78 -6.72 -0.22
N GLU A 290 -11.02 -6.30 -1.46
CA GLU A 290 -11.66 -7.14 -2.48
C GLU A 290 -10.63 -8.02 -3.21
N TYR A 291 -9.45 -7.46 -3.47
CA TYR A 291 -8.29 -8.20 -3.99
C TYR A 291 -7.80 -9.23 -2.98
N ASP A 292 -7.64 -8.83 -1.72
CA ASP A 292 -7.18 -9.69 -0.64
C ASP A 292 -8.12 -10.87 -0.40
N ARG A 293 -9.42 -10.75 -0.70
CA ARG A 293 -10.37 -11.86 -0.59
C ARG A 293 -10.08 -12.98 -1.60
N ARG A 294 -9.45 -12.65 -2.73
CA ARG A 294 -9.16 -13.57 -3.85
C ARG A 294 -7.78 -14.21 -3.77
N VAL A 295 -6.93 -13.77 -2.83
CA VAL A 295 -5.54 -14.23 -2.68
C VAL A 295 -5.40 -15.14 -1.47
N GLU A 296 -4.89 -16.36 -1.66
CA GLU A 296 -4.80 -17.40 -0.63
C GLU A 296 -4.11 -16.93 0.65
N ARG A 297 -3.03 -16.16 0.49
CA ARG A 297 -2.23 -15.60 1.60
C ARG A 297 -2.97 -14.53 2.40
N THR A 298 -3.86 -13.77 1.76
CA THR A 298 -4.44 -12.55 2.35
C THR A 298 -5.95 -12.64 2.58
N LYS A 299 -6.62 -13.70 2.11
CA LYS A 299 -8.06 -13.95 2.35
C LYS A 299 -8.45 -13.99 3.82
N GLY A 300 -7.52 -14.38 4.70
CA GLY A 300 -7.72 -14.43 6.15
C GLY A 300 -7.62 -13.08 6.87
N ARG A 301 -7.33 -11.98 6.16
CA ARG A 301 -7.26 -10.63 6.76
C ARG A 301 -8.62 -10.20 7.32
N PRO A 302 -8.67 -9.42 8.42
CA PRO A 302 -9.93 -9.08 9.09
C PRO A 302 -10.99 -8.41 8.21
N LEU A 303 -10.59 -7.50 7.31
CA LEU A 303 -11.51 -6.81 6.38
C LEU A 303 -11.87 -7.69 5.18
N ALA A 304 -10.91 -8.45 4.62
CA ALA A 304 -11.14 -9.36 3.50
C ALA A 304 -12.12 -10.50 3.86
N SER A 305 -11.93 -11.10 5.04
CA SER A 305 -12.75 -12.18 5.61
C SER A 305 -14.05 -11.70 6.29
N ARG A 306 -14.34 -10.39 6.27
CA ARG A 306 -15.51 -9.76 6.90
C ARG A 306 -15.62 -9.98 8.43
N GLN A 307 -14.52 -10.30 9.11
CA GLN A 307 -14.48 -10.29 10.58
C GLN A 307 -14.64 -8.87 11.14
N LEU A 308 -14.25 -7.87 10.36
CA LEU A 308 -14.55 -6.45 10.58
C LEU A 308 -15.29 -5.88 9.37
N SER A 309 -16.27 -5.03 9.63
CA SER A 309 -16.91 -4.22 8.60
C SER A 309 -15.98 -3.07 8.16
N THR A 310 -16.19 -2.56 6.95
CA THR A 310 -15.49 -1.37 6.44
C THR A 310 -15.63 -0.19 7.39
N ARG A 311 -16.83 0.03 7.96
CA ARG A 311 -17.08 1.11 8.92
C ARG A 311 -16.21 0.96 10.16
N GLN A 312 -16.09 -0.25 10.71
CA GLN A 312 -15.18 -0.52 11.84
C GLN A 312 -13.71 -0.28 11.46
N GLY A 313 -13.30 -0.67 10.25
CA GLY A 313 -11.96 -0.39 9.73
C GLY A 313 -11.67 1.12 9.64
N ILE A 314 -12.62 1.92 9.14
CA ILE A 314 -12.48 3.38 9.07
C ILE A 314 -12.44 4.01 10.46
N ILE A 315 -13.32 3.62 11.38
CA ILE A 315 -13.31 4.10 12.76
C ILE A 315 -11.96 3.80 13.42
N TRP A 316 -11.43 2.60 13.19
CA TRP A 316 -10.14 2.19 13.71
C TRP A 316 -8.98 2.99 13.10
N LEU A 317 -8.99 3.24 11.79
CA LEU A 317 -8.02 4.11 11.11
C LEU A 317 -8.03 5.51 11.71
N VAL A 318 -9.21 6.13 11.84
CA VAL A 318 -9.36 7.46 12.45
C VAL A 318 -8.83 7.45 13.88
N THR A 319 -9.14 6.42 14.67
CA THR A 319 -8.62 6.27 16.04
C THR A 319 -7.09 6.24 16.06
N GLN A 320 -6.46 5.45 15.19
CA GLN A 320 -5.00 5.35 15.11
C GLN A 320 -4.36 6.68 14.71
N LEU A 321 -4.92 7.37 13.71
CA LEU A 321 -4.43 8.66 13.24
C LEU A 321 -4.62 9.77 14.28
N SER A 322 -5.75 9.80 14.98
CA SER A 322 -6.01 10.76 16.06
C SER A 322 -5.04 10.56 17.23
N LEU A 323 -4.81 9.31 17.66
CA LEU A 323 -3.82 9.01 18.69
C LEU A 323 -2.39 9.35 18.21
N GLY A 324 -2.06 9.06 16.96
CA GLY A 324 -0.77 9.42 16.36
C GLY A 324 -0.55 10.94 16.34
N PHE A 325 -1.59 11.70 16.01
CA PHE A 325 -1.56 13.17 16.06
C PHE A 325 -1.37 13.67 17.50
N LEU A 326 -2.03 13.07 18.50
CA LEU A 326 -1.84 13.42 19.91
C LEU A 326 -0.41 13.14 20.38
N VAL A 327 0.26 12.10 19.85
CA VAL A 327 1.69 11.86 20.09
C VAL A 327 2.54 12.95 19.43
N LEU A 328 2.23 13.30 18.17
CA LEU A 328 3.01 14.29 17.41
C LEU A 328 3.02 15.67 18.09
N ILE A 329 1.86 16.15 18.57
CA ILE A 329 1.76 17.49 19.20
C ILE A 329 2.44 17.59 20.57
N GLN A 330 2.88 16.46 21.15
CA GLN A 330 3.69 16.45 22.37
C GLN A 330 5.17 16.74 22.08
N LEU A 331 5.60 16.70 20.82
CA LEU A 331 6.97 17.01 20.41
C LEU A 331 7.17 18.52 20.25
N ASN A 332 8.43 18.95 20.13
CA ASN A 332 8.74 20.36 19.88
C ASN A 332 8.31 20.80 18.46
N LEU A 333 8.13 22.10 18.27
CA LEU A 333 7.57 22.67 17.05
C LEU A 333 8.38 22.33 15.78
N PRO A 334 9.72 22.38 15.76
CA PRO A 334 10.51 21.93 14.62
C PRO A 334 10.22 20.46 14.26
N THR A 335 10.13 19.59 15.26
CA THR A 335 9.84 18.16 15.05
C THR A 335 8.42 17.94 14.53
N ILE A 336 7.44 18.71 15.00
CA ILE A 336 6.07 18.69 14.45
C ILE A 336 6.10 19.04 12.95
N GLY A 337 6.84 20.09 12.57
CA GLY A 337 7.02 20.48 11.17
C GLY A 337 7.59 19.34 10.31
N ILE A 338 8.66 18.71 10.77
CA ILE A 338 9.26 17.54 10.09
C ILE A 338 8.27 16.37 10.01
N GLY A 339 7.52 16.11 11.08
CA GLY A 339 6.50 15.08 11.12
C GLY A 339 5.38 15.30 10.10
N VAL A 340 4.91 16.53 9.93
CA VAL A 340 3.91 16.86 8.89
C VAL A 340 4.48 16.67 7.49
N LEU A 341 5.75 17.01 7.25
CA LEU A 341 6.40 16.78 5.95
C LEU A 341 6.48 15.30 5.56
N SER A 342 6.39 14.37 6.52
CA SER A 342 6.32 12.93 6.25
C SER A 342 5.12 12.51 5.40
N LEU A 343 4.07 13.33 5.34
CA LEU A 343 2.90 13.04 4.51
C LEU A 343 3.29 12.95 3.03
N ILE A 344 4.26 13.74 2.57
CA ILE A 344 4.72 13.76 1.18
C ILE A 344 5.21 12.36 0.74
N PRO A 345 6.24 11.76 1.37
CA PRO A 345 6.70 10.43 0.99
C PRO A 345 5.68 9.33 1.31
N VAL A 346 4.82 9.49 2.33
CA VAL A 346 3.72 8.54 2.62
C VAL A 346 2.75 8.45 1.45
N PHE A 347 2.39 9.58 0.82
CA PHE A 347 1.54 9.59 -0.37
C PHE A 347 2.26 9.07 -1.62
N ILE A 348 3.55 9.37 -1.78
CA ILE A 348 4.31 9.00 -2.98
C ILE A 348 4.63 7.49 -3.00
N TYR A 349 5.04 6.91 -1.88
CA TYR A 349 5.57 5.54 -1.81
C TYR A 349 4.66 4.46 -2.44
N PRO A 350 3.33 4.41 -2.17
CA PRO A 350 2.47 3.38 -2.75
C PRO A 350 2.47 3.38 -4.28
N LEU A 351 2.61 4.55 -4.89
CA LEU A 351 2.63 4.72 -6.35
C LEU A 351 3.92 4.19 -6.97
N MET A 352 5.05 4.25 -6.24
CA MET A 352 6.37 3.94 -6.79
C MET A 352 6.51 2.49 -7.27
N LYS A 353 5.74 1.57 -6.69
CA LYS A 353 5.71 0.16 -7.12
C LYS A 353 5.22 -0.02 -8.57
N ARG A 354 4.43 0.92 -9.08
CA ARG A 354 3.89 0.91 -10.46
C ARG A 354 4.85 1.56 -11.47
N TYR A 355 5.63 2.56 -11.03
CA TYR A 355 6.47 3.36 -11.94
C TYR A 355 7.93 2.89 -11.97
N THR A 356 8.51 2.50 -10.84
CA THR A 356 9.96 2.23 -10.73
C THR A 356 10.27 0.84 -10.16
N TYR A 357 11.45 0.32 -10.52
CA TYR A 357 12.05 -0.87 -9.92
C TYR A 357 12.71 -0.62 -8.55
N TRP A 358 12.68 0.61 -8.06
CA TRP A 358 13.24 1.01 -6.77
C TRP A 358 12.19 1.36 -5.69
N PRO A 359 11.03 0.70 -5.57
CA PRO A 359 10.05 1.08 -4.54
C PRO A 359 10.60 0.89 -3.12
N GLN A 360 11.56 -0.02 -2.91
CA GLN A 360 12.27 -0.21 -1.64
C GLN A 360 13.06 1.04 -1.21
N PHE A 361 13.59 1.82 -2.16
CA PHE A 361 14.26 3.09 -1.84
C PHE A 361 13.24 4.09 -1.28
N PHE A 362 12.11 4.26 -1.96
CA PHE A 362 11.03 5.15 -1.51
C PHE A 362 10.39 4.66 -0.21
N LEU A 363 10.29 3.34 -0.02
CA LEU A 363 9.92 2.76 1.27
C LEU A 363 10.92 3.16 2.35
N GLY A 364 12.23 3.07 2.07
CA GLY A 364 13.29 3.52 2.97
C GLY A 364 13.15 4.99 3.33
N VAL A 365 12.84 5.86 2.37
CA VAL A 365 12.55 7.27 2.63
C VAL A 365 11.36 7.39 3.60
N THR A 366 10.26 6.71 3.32
CA THR A 366 9.04 6.81 4.16
C THR A 366 9.20 6.23 5.56
N LEU A 367 9.76 5.03 5.70
CA LEU A 367 9.82 4.32 6.97
C LEU A 367 10.86 4.90 7.93
N ASN A 368 11.95 5.47 7.41
CA ASN A 368 13.04 5.99 8.23
C ASN A 368 12.85 7.46 8.64
N TRP A 369 11.69 8.06 8.37
CA TRP A 369 11.42 9.47 8.68
C TRP A 369 11.58 9.79 10.17
N GLY A 370 11.37 8.81 11.04
CA GLY A 370 11.65 8.92 12.48
C GLY A 370 13.10 9.33 12.78
N THR A 371 14.06 9.02 11.90
CA THR A 371 15.46 9.46 12.02
C THR A 371 15.58 10.98 11.97
N LEU A 372 14.85 11.64 11.07
CA LEU A 372 14.85 13.10 10.94
C LEU A 372 14.21 13.76 12.17
N MET A 373 13.19 13.10 12.71
CA MET A 373 12.46 13.58 13.88
C MET A 373 13.24 13.37 15.18
N GLY A 374 13.98 12.27 15.35
CA GLY A 374 14.54 11.85 16.64
C GLY A 374 15.52 12.87 17.26
N PHE A 375 16.55 13.26 16.50
CA PHE A 375 17.55 14.23 16.94
C PHE A 375 16.93 15.62 17.17
N THR A 376 16.01 16.00 16.28
CA THR A 376 15.26 17.26 16.41
C THR A 376 14.34 17.23 17.63
N ALA A 377 13.75 16.07 17.97
CA ALA A 377 12.88 15.89 19.14
C ALA A 377 13.64 16.08 20.45
N ALA A 378 14.87 15.57 20.51
CA ALA A 378 15.76 15.68 21.64
C ALA A 378 16.33 17.09 21.82
N THR A 379 16.82 17.71 20.75
CA THR A 379 17.60 18.96 20.84
C THR A 379 16.80 20.23 20.50
N GLY A 380 15.66 20.09 19.82
CA GLY A 380 14.94 21.21 19.21
C GLY A 380 15.63 21.82 17.98
N GLN A 381 16.76 21.26 17.55
CA GLN A 381 17.58 21.79 16.46
C GLN A 381 17.75 20.75 15.35
N ILE A 382 17.94 21.22 14.12
CA ILE A 382 18.27 20.37 12.98
C ILE A 382 19.79 20.36 12.84
N TYR A 383 20.40 19.18 12.95
CA TYR A 383 21.84 18.96 12.79
C TYR A 383 22.12 18.12 11.53
N PRO A 384 22.26 18.75 10.34
CA PRO A 384 22.37 18.03 9.07
C PRO A 384 23.52 17.01 9.01
N ALA A 385 24.67 17.35 9.62
CA ALA A 385 25.86 16.51 9.66
C ALA A 385 25.62 15.16 10.34
N VAL A 386 24.67 15.07 11.27
CA VAL A 386 24.32 13.83 11.97
C VAL A 386 23.08 13.20 11.35
N ILE A 387 22.05 14.02 11.13
CA ILE A 387 20.72 13.57 10.71
C ILE A 387 20.75 12.94 9.31
N PHE A 388 21.39 13.59 8.33
CA PHE A 388 21.37 13.10 6.96
C PHE A 388 22.17 11.81 6.79
N PRO A 389 23.42 11.69 7.30
CA PRO A 389 24.11 10.42 7.24
C PRO A 389 23.35 9.29 7.95
N LEU A 390 22.77 9.54 9.12
CA LEU A 390 21.96 8.53 9.82
C LEU A 390 20.72 8.12 9.02
N TYR A 391 20.08 9.08 8.35
CA TYR A 391 18.92 8.82 7.50
C TYR A 391 19.29 7.99 6.27
N PHE A 392 20.40 8.29 5.60
CA PHE A 392 20.91 7.47 4.49
C PHE A 392 21.37 6.08 4.95
N ALA A 393 21.98 5.97 6.13
CA ALA A 393 22.29 4.67 6.72
C ALA A 393 21.03 3.82 6.89
N SER A 394 19.95 4.44 7.38
CA SER A 394 18.66 3.79 7.61
C SER A 394 17.97 3.41 6.28
N ILE A 395 18.07 4.25 5.25
CA ILE A 395 17.59 3.91 3.89
C ILE A 395 18.36 2.72 3.31
N CYS A 396 19.69 2.70 3.44
CA CYS A 396 20.52 1.57 3.01
C CYS A 396 20.13 0.29 3.76
N TRP A 397 19.83 0.41 5.06
CA TRP A 397 19.34 -0.71 5.85
C TRP A 397 17.97 -1.21 5.38
N THR A 398 17.03 -0.32 5.05
CA THR A 398 15.75 -0.70 4.43
C THR A 398 15.95 -1.38 3.08
N LEU A 399 16.82 -0.84 2.22
CA LEU A 399 17.16 -1.49 0.96
C LEU A 399 17.74 -2.89 1.18
N HIS A 400 18.55 -3.09 2.22
CA HIS A 400 19.08 -4.40 2.58
C HIS A 400 17.96 -5.37 2.98
N TYR A 401 17.19 -5.07 4.04
CA TYR A 401 16.23 -6.05 4.56
C TYR A 401 14.98 -6.20 3.66
N ASP A 402 14.54 -5.13 3.01
CA ASP A 402 13.29 -5.12 2.26
C ASP A 402 13.46 -5.70 0.85
N THR A 403 14.68 -5.59 0.28
CA THR A 403 15.00 -6.35 -0.94
C THR A 403 14.99 -7.85 -0.66
N ILE A 404 15.51 -8.31 0.49
CA ILE A 404 15.41 -9.72 0.91
C ILE A 404 13.94 -10.11 1.09
N TYR A 405 13.15 -9.26 1.75
CA TYR A 405 11.73 -9.51 1.97
C TYR A 405 10.97 -9.63 0.64
N ALA A 406 11.24 -8.75 -0.33
CA ALA A 406 10.60 -8.71 -1.64
C ALA A 406 10.87 -9.94 -2.52
N HIS A 407 11.90 -10.75 -2.23
CA HIS A 407 12.09 -12.02 -2.93
C HIS A 407 10.97 -13.03 -2.66
N GLN A 408 10.21 -12.89 -1.56
CA GLN A 408 9.02 -13.71 -1.28
C GLN A 408 7.87 -13.44 -2.25
N ASP A 409 7.70 -12.17 -2.66
CA ASP A 409 6.58 -11.77 -3.53
C ASP A 409 7.02 -11.74 -5.01
N LYS A 410 8.25 -12.17 -5.33
CA LYS A 410 8.86 -11.99 -6.67
C LYS A 410 8.08 -12.63 -7.82
N GLN A 411 7.55 -13.84 -7.61
CA GLN A 411 6.77 -14.53 -8.65
C GLN A 411 5.42 -13.85 -8.86
N ASP A 412 4.74 -13.50 -7.77
CA ASP A 412 3.46 -12.80 -7.81
C ASP A 412 3.60 -11.41 -8.45
N ASP A 413 4.62 -10.65 -8.05
CA ASP A 413 4.95 -9.32 -8.58
C ASP A 413 5.14 -9.36 -10.11
N LEU A 414 5.84 -10.38 -10.61
CA LEU A 414 6.06 -10.57 -12.05
C LEU A 414 4.74 -10.83 -12.81
N LEU A 415 3.82 -11.61 -12.22
CA LEU A 415 2.54 -11.93 -12.84
C LEU A 415 1.60 -10.72 -12.93
N ILE A 416 1.63 -9.85 -11.92
CA ILE A 416 0.76 -8.66 -11.85
C ILE A 416 1.45 -7.37 -12.37
N GLY A 417 2.67 -7.47 -12.88
CA GLY A 417 3.44 -6.34 -13.43
C GLY A 417 3.93 -5.33 -12.39
N VAL A 418 3.98 -5.73 -11.11
CA VAL A 418 4.56 -4.91 -10.03
C VAL A 418 6.08 -4.97 -10.10
N LYS A 419 6.74 -3.82 -9.97
CA LYS A 419 8.20 -3.71 -10.04
C LYS A 419 8.79 -3.73 -8.62
N SER A 420 9.99 -4.30 -8.46
CA SER A 420 10.71 -4.36 -7.19
C SER A 420 12.22 -4.50 -7.37
N THR A 421 13.01 -4.16 -6.34
CA THR A 421 14.47 -4.36 -6.38
C THR A 421 14.85 -5.84 -6.50
N ALA A 422 14.02 -6.75 -5.98
CA ALA A 422 14.20 -8.20 -6.12
C ALA A 422 14.07 -8.67 -7.58
N LEU A 423 13.18 -8.03 -8.36
CA LEU A 423 13.08 -8.23 -9.81
C LEU A 423 14.25 -7.58 -10.56
N LEU A 424 14.59 -6.34 -10.20
CA LEU A 424 15.67 -5.58 -10.85
C LEU A 424 17.03 -6.27 -10.73
N PHE A 425 17.41 -6.65 -9.52
CA PHE A 425 18.73 -7.23 -9.27
C PHE A 425 18.78 -8.71 -9.61
N GLY A 426 17.64 -9.41 -9.58
CA GLY A 426 17.57 -10.81 -9.98
C GLY A 426 18.63 -11.66 -9.28
N LYS A 427 19.53 -12.26 -10.06
CA LYS A 427 20.67 -13.08 -9.58
C LYS A 427 21.72 -12.28 -8.81
N ASP A 428 21.87 -11.00 -9.12
CA ASP A 428 22.88 -10.11 -8.54
C ASP A 428 22.41 -9.49 -7.21
N SER A 429 21.25 -9.91 -6.69
CA SER A 429 20.70 -9.40 -5.43
C SER A 429 21.69 -9.42 -4.27
N LYS A 430 22.45 -10.52 -4.07
CA LYS A 430 23.44 -10.59 -2.99
C LYS A 430 24.56 -9.55 -3.12
N LEU A 431 24.96 -9.20 -4.34
CA LEU A 431 25.96 -8.14 -4.57
C LEU A 431 25.43 -6.77 -4.12
N TRP A 432 24.19 -6.43 -4.51
CA TRP A 432 23.55 -5.19 -4.09
C TRP A 432 23.29 -5.14 -2.58
N LEU A 433 22.89 -6.26 -1.97
CA LEU A 433 22.75 -6.35 -0.51
C LEU A 433 24.07 -6.03 0.22
N ARG A 434 25.21 -6.51 -0.29
CA ARG A 434 26.54 -6.16 0.23
C ARG A 434 26.82 -4.67 0.05
N ALA A 435 26.53 -4.11 -1.12
CA ALA A 435 26.70 -2.68 -1.38
C ALA A 435 25.87 -1.81 -0.43
N PHE A 436 24.61 -2.19 -0.16
CA PHE A 436 23.77 -1.49 0.83
C PHE A 436 24.29 -1.65 2.26
N SER A 437 24.81 -2.83 2.64
CA SER A 437 25.45 -3.02 3.95
C SER A 437 26.69 -2.15 4.12
N VAL A 438 27.54 -2.07 3.09
CA VAL A 438 28.71 -1.18 3.09
C VAL A 438 28.27 0.28 3.18
N GLY A 439 27.31 0.71 2.35
CA GLY A 439 26.75 2.05 2.40
C GLY A 439 26.20 2.40 3.78
N MET A 440 25.44 1.49 4.40
CA MET A 440 24.93 1.65 5.76
C MET A 440 26.06 1.86 6.78
N LEU A 441 27.08 1.00 6.78
CA LEU A 441 28.20 1.11 7.71
C LEU A 441 29.01 2.39 7.50
N THR A 442 29.28 2.78 6.26
CA THR A 442 29.99 4.03 5.94
C THR A 442 29.26 5.23 6.52
N HIS A 443 27.94 5.31 6.33
CA HIS A 443 27.16 6.42 6.87
C HIS A 443 27.10 6.39 8.41
N LEU A 444 27.02 5.21 9.03
CA LEU A 444 27.11 5.09 10.50
C LEU A 444 28.48 5.54 11.04
N ILE A 445 29.57 5.20 10.36
CA ILE A 445 30.90 5.71 10.70
C ILE A 445 30.92 7.24 10.62
N THR A 446 30.38 7.83 9.53
CA THR A 446 30.27 9.29 9.39
C THR A 446 29.46 9.92 10.53
N VAL A 447 28.35 9.29 10.94
CA VAL A 447 27.57 9.73 12.12
C VAL A 447 28.42 9.71 13.38
N GLY A 448 29.14 8.60 13.63
CA GLY A 448 30.02 8.46 14.78
C GLY A 448 31.09 9.56 14.83
N LEU A 449 31.72 9.86 13.69
CA LEU A 449 32.69 10.94 13.58
C LEU A 449 32.06 12.32 13.81
N SER A 450 30.83 12.53 13.35
CA SER A 450 30.13 13.83 13.48
C SER A 450 29.66 14.16 14.90
N VAL A 451 29.61 13.16 15.78
CA VAL A 451 29.23 13.31 17.19
C VAL A 451 30.33 12.86 18.14
N ASP A 452 31.58 12.78 17.68
CA ASP A 452 32.74 12.37 18.49
C ASP A 452 32.49 11.06 19.28
N GLN A 453 31.93 10.04 18.63
CA GLN A 453 31.74 8.73 19.24
C GLN A 453 33.07 8.07 19.63
N THR A 454 32.99 7.19 20.61
CA THR A 454 34.14 6.51 21.20
C THR A 454 34.39 5.14 20.58
N TRP A 455 35.56 4.54 20.85
CA TRP A 455 35.97 3.27 20.25
C TRP A 455 34.97 2.10 20.40
N PRO A 456 34.18 1.94 21.50
CA PRO A 456 33.22 0.86 21.62
C PRO A 456 32.11 0.92 20.57
N TYR A 457 31.70 2.12 20.14
CA TYR A 457 30.74 2.30 19.06
C TYR A 457 31.25 1.67 17.76
N TYR A 458 32.49 1.99 17.36
CA TYR A 458 33.09 1.48 16.13
C TYR A 458 33.37 -0.02 16.19
N LEU A 459 33.80 -0.55 17.34
CA LEU A 459 33.94 -2.00 17.52
C LEU A 459 32.57 -2.71 17.37
N GLY A 460 31.52 -2.10 17.93
CA GLY A 460 30.15 -2.59 17.77
C GLY A 460 29.69 -2.59 16.30
N LEU A 461 30.06 -1.57 15.51
CA LEU A 461 29.77 -1.53 14.07
C LEU A 461 30.45 -2.67 13.30
N VAL A 462 31.64 -3.13 13.70
CA VAL A 462 32.26 -4.34 13.14
C VAL A 462 31.37 -5.56 13.37
N GLY A 463 30.82 -5.70 14.58
CA GLY A 463 29.86 -6.75 14.91
C GLY A 463 28.57 -6.69 14.08
N VAL A 464 28.05 -5.48 13.84
CA VAL A 464 26.91 -5.24 12.93
C VAL A 464 27.25 -5.68 11.51
N GLY A 465 28.45 -5.33 11.02
CA GLY A 465 28.94 -5.75 9.70
C GLY A 465 29.05 -7.27 9.57
N CYS A 466 29.61 -7.96 10.57
CA CYS A 466 29.65 -9.42 10.60
C CYS A 466 28.26 -10.04 10.60
N HIS A 467 27.31 -9.45 11.33
CA HIS A 467 25.92 -9.92 11.36
C HIS A 467 25.24 -9.78 9.99
N LEU A 468 25.37 -8.62 9.32
CA LEU A 468 24.84 -8.36 7.98
C LEU A 468 25.48 -9.29 6.94
N TRP A 469 26.79 -9.47 6.98
CA TRP A 469 27.50 -10.42 6.12
C TRP A 469 26.94 -11.83 6.26
N ARG A 470 26.77 -12.29 7.51
CA ARG A 470 26.19 -13.60 7.81
C ARG A 470 24.74 -13.73 7.30
N GLN A 471 23.94 -12.66 7.33
CA GLN A 471 22.59 -12.66 6.73
C GLN A 471 22.67 -12.90 5.22
N ILE A 472 23.53 -12.17 4.51
CA ILE A 472 23.68 -12.26 3.05
C ILE A 472 24.18 -13.64 2.61
N GLU A 473 25.15 -14.21 3.30
CA GLU A 473 25.70 -15.53 2.95
C GLU A 473 24.65 -16.63 3.13
N ASN A 474 23.95 -16.63 4.28
CA ASN A 474 23.05 -17.72 4.64
C ASN A 474 21.65 -17.62 4.03
N VAL A 475 21.22 -16.43 3.59
CA VAL A 475 19.89 -16.31 3.00
C VAL A 475 19.83 -17.05 1.67
N ASN A 476 18.89 -17.99 1.59
CA ASN A 476 18.39 -18.51 0.33
C ASN A 476 17.27 -17.59 -0.17
N LEU A 477 17.51 -16.88 -1.27
CA LEU A 477 16.57 -15.92 -1.86
C LEU A 477 15.43 -16.58 -2.63
N HIS A 478 15.48 -17.90 -2.81
CA HIS A 478 14.42 -18.69 -3.46
C HIS A 478 13.51 -19.41 -2.45
N ASP A 479 13.78 -19.27 -1.15
CA ASP A 479 12.97 -19.85 -0.09
C ASP A 479 12.34 -18.75 0.76
N ASP A 480 11.00 -18.67 0.72
CA ASP A 480 10.22 -17.66 1.42
C ASP A 480 10.47 -17.69 2.93
N GLN A 481 10.64 -18.88 3.51
CA GLN A 481 10.85 -19.01 4.95
C GLN A 481 12.22 -18.51 5.37
N SER A 482 13.25 -18.78 4.57
CA SER A 482 14.60 -18.22 4.71
C SER A 482 14.59 -16.68 4.60
N CYS A 483 13.90 -16.13 3.60
CA CYS A 483 13.73 -14.69 3.44
C CYS A 483 13.02 -14.05 4.65
N TRP A 484 11.92 -14.66 5.11
CA TRP A 484 11.19 -14.19 6.30
C TRP A 484 12.04 -14.23 7.57
N LYS A 485 12.77 -15.32 7.82
CA LYS A 485 13.66 -15.44 8.99
C LYS A 485 14.75 -14.36 8.97
N THR A 486 15.32 -14.10 7.80
CA THR A 486 16.36 -13.08 7.61
C THR A 486 15.80 -11.67 7.80
N PHE A 487 14.61 -11.38 7.27
CA PHE A 487 13.90 -10.14 7.54
C PHE A 487 13.63 -9.94 9.05
N VAL A 488 13.18 -10.98 9.75
CA VAL A 488 12.97 -10.92 11.21
C VAL A 488 14.26 -10.66 11.98
N SER A 489 15.39 -11.21 11.52
CA SER A 489 16.71 -10.96 12.12
C SER A 489 17.13 -9.49 12.09
N ASN A 490 16.55 -8.66 11.23
CA ASN A 490 16.90 -7.25 11.18
C ASN A 490 16.47 -6.48 12.43
N ARG A 491 15.47 -6.93 13.17
CA ARG A 491 15.23 -6.42 14.53
C ARG A 491 16.51 -6.46 15.38
N THR A 492 17.26 -7.56 15.28
CA THR A 492 18.54 -7.73 15.99
C THR A 492 19.59 -6.76 15.47
N THR A 493 19.73 -6.59 14.15
CA THR A 493 20.64 -5.58 13.56
C THR A 493 20.41 -4.20 14.18
N GLY A 494 19.15 -3.76 14.23
CA GLY A 494 18.88 -2.42 14.74
C GLY A 494 19.00 -2.27 16.26
N LEU A 495 18.73 -3.33 17.02
CA LEU A 495 19.02 -3.36 18.45
C LEU A 495 20.53 -3.36 18.73
N MET A 496 21.33 -4.05 17.91
CA MET A 496 22.79 -4.01 18.01
C MET A 496 23.30 -2.58 17.82
N ILE A 497 22.85 -1.87 16.78
CA ILE A 497 23.25 -0.47 16.53
C ILE A 497 22.88 0.42 17.70
N LEU A 498 21.65 0.30 18.21
CA LEU A 498 21.20 1.06 19.38
C LEU A 498 22.08 0.78 20.60
N ALA A 499 22.42 -0.48 20.86
CA ALA A 499 23.33 -0.87 21.94
C ALA A 499 24.74 -0.28 21.72
N CYS A 500 25.26 -0.26 20.50
CA CYS A 500 26.56 0.33 20.18
C CYS A 500 26.57 1.84 20.48
N ILE A 501 25.49 2.56 20.17
CA ILE A 501 25.34 3.98 20.48
C ILE A 501 25.35 4.19 22.00
N PHE A 502 24.57 3.42 22.75
CA PHE A 502 24.54 3.53 24.21
C PHE A 502 25.89 3.23 24.84
N VAL A 503 26.52 2.12 24.46
CA VAL A 503 27.84 1.76 24.98
C VAL A 503 28.87 2.82 24.60
N GLY A 504 28.85 3.35 23.37
CA GLY A 504 29.73 4.45 22.98
C GLY A 504 29.54 5.71 23.84
N ASN A 505 28.28 6.09 24.10
CA ASN A 505 27.94 7.24 24.93
C ASN A 505 28.38 7.09 26.40
N LEU A 506 28.50 5.87 26.93
CA LEU A 506 28.98 5.65 28.31
C LEU A 506 30.47 5.98 28.50
N PHE A 507 31.23 6.06 27.41
CA PHE A 507 32.66 6.36 27.41
C PHE A 507 32.97 7.79 26.96
N LYS A 508 31.94 8.58 26.67
CA LYS A 508 32.03 10.03 26.47
C LYS A 508 31.97 10.72 27.82
#